data_AF-A0A2P8D918-F1
#
_entry.id   AF-A0A2P8D918-F1
#
_cell.length_a   1.000
_cell.length_b   1.000
_cell.length_c   1.000
_cell.angle_alpha   90.00
_cell.angle_beta   90.00
_cell.angle_gamma   90.00
#
_symmetry.space_group_name_H-M   'P 1'
#
loop_
_entity.id
_entity.type
_entity.pdbx_description
1 polymer ?
#
loop_
_entity_poly.entity_id
_entity_poly.type
_entity_poly.pdbx_seq_one_letter_code
_entity_poly.pdbx_strand_id
1 'polypeptide(L)'
;MAPTTTATAPGTAPAHETAPRTGPAESGTGTNPTETGTRTAPAPSSAHRTAGPGGSSEYGPLLPAPRADDPVGHGYTAFQAVRLAVWAARECNWVNAMAMTHRAETAWEAITEHLQTAPERPAETELIAVGWKAIKTQHYHDLRTRGLAGADKALLSRAFVRYWTDLSAPTGGHEDAIVDRLALAQIWAVLRPGHRKVLTALAETEDRHCAGQALGMDPTAFTRALGRARKAFYALWHEGEAPARMWGADRTGERHQNVMYLVRLRGRKARARKAQGIAARPLGRAPIDLGVANAVLLDRHVAGESYGALARAFGVSRDTIIDRITRARTQRTADSTARTGAPPR
;
A
#
# COMPACT_ATOMS: atom_id res chain seq x y z
N MET A 1 -4.52 -76.62 1.45
CA MET A 1 -4.11 -76.10 0.13
C MET A 1 -3.71 -74.64 0.31
N ALA A 2 -2.40 -74.36 0.26
CA ALA A 2 -1.82 -73.04 0.47
C ALA A 2 -1.32 -72.51 -0.88
N PRO A 3 -1.56 -71.24 -1.25
CA PRO A 3 -1.04 -70.68 -2.47
C PRO A 3 0.42 -70.24 -2.29
N THR A 4 1.28 -70.79 -3.14
CA THR A 4 2.69 -70.40 -3.28
C THR A 4 2.75 -69.15 -4.17
N THR A 5 3.31 -68.05 -3.67
CA THR A 5 3.56 -66.84 -4.44
C THR A 5 5.02 -66.80 -4.86
N THR A 6 5.23 -66.85 -6.18
CA THR A 6 6.53 -66.80 -6.86
C THR A 6 7.10 -65.38 -6.84
N ALA A 7 8.34 -65.23 -6.39
CA ALA A 7 9.09 -63.97 -6.38
C ALA A 7 9.76 -63.72 -7.74
N THR A 8 9.53 -62.53 -8.30
CA THR A 8 10.16 -62.02 -9.53
C THR A 8 11.36 -61.15 -9.16
N ALA A 9 12.53 -61.47 -9.70
CA ALA A 9 13.79 -60.74 -9.49
C ALA A 9 13.84 -59.41 -10.29
N PRO A 10 14.56 -58.38 -9.81
CA PRO A 10 14.72 -57.12 -10.51
C PRO A 10 15.79 -57.18 -11.61
N GLY A 11 15.46 -56.63 -12.77
CA GLY A 11 16.33 -56.53 -13.93
C GLY A 11 17.39 -55.43 -13.79
N THR A 12 18.62 -55.81 -14.16
CA THR A 12 19.81 -54.98 -14.29
C THR A 12 19.65 -53.93 -15.41
N ALA A 13 19.86 -52.66 -15.09
CA ALA A 13 19.92 -51.57 -16.06
C ALA A 13 21.32 -51.45 -16.69
N PRO A 14 21.44 -51.07 -17.98
CA PRO A 14 22.74 -50.94 -18.66
C PRO A 14 23.43 -49.60 -18.36
N ALA A 15 24.76 -49.68 -18.30
CA ALA A 15 25.67 -48.56 -18.11
C ALA A 15 25.71 -47.66 -19.37
N HIS A 16 25.53 -46.35 -19.18
CA HIS A 16 25.83 -45.35 -20.20
C HIS A 16 27.29 -44.90 -20.09
N GLU A 17 28.03 -45.24 -21.13
CA GLU A 17 29.41 -44.85 -21.43
C GLU A 17 29.51 -43.34 -21.66
N THR A 18 30.41 -42.68 -20.92
CA THR A 18 30.64 -41.23 -20.99
C THR A 18 31.87 -40.97 -21.85
N ALA A 19 31.69 -40.37 -23.02
CA ALA A 19 32.79 -39.88 -23.85
C ALA A 19 33.14 -38.41 -23.49
N PRO A 20 34.42 -38.03 -23.43
CA PRO A 20 34.84 -36.65 -23.17
C PRO A 20 34.77 -35.79 -24.43
N ARG A 21 34.14 -34.61 -24.30
CA ARG A 21 34.03 -33.59 -25.35
C ARG A 21 35.14 -32.56 -25.16
N THR A 22 36.18 -32.64 -25.99
CA THR A 22 37.21 -31.61 -26.16
C THR A 22 36.64 -30.47 -27.02
N GLY A 23 36.56 -29.26 -26.47
CA GLY A 23 36.26 -28.03 -27.21
C GLY A 23 37.50 -27.12 -27.26
N PRO A 24 37.78 -26.43 -28.39
CA PRO A 24 38.98 -25.65 -28.59
C PRO A 24 38.87 -24.22 -28.06
N ALA A 25 40.05 -23.62 -27.86
CA ALA A 25 40.31 -22.29 -27.34
C ALA A 25 39.75 -21.16 -28.21
N GLU A 26 39.06 -20.21 -27.57
CA GLU A 26 38.77 -18.89 -28.13
C GLU A 26 39.88 -17.92 -27.72
N SER A 27 40.67 -17.50 -28.71
CA SER A 27 41.57 -16.35 -28.62
C SER A 27 41.10 -15.35 -29.67
N GLY A 28 40.48 -14.26 -29.23
CA GLY A 28 39.90 -13.24 -30.10
C GLY A 28 40.08 -11.84 -29.50
N THR A 29 41.30 -11.33 -29.59
CA THR A 29 41.66 -9.94 -29.29
C THR A 29 41.16 -9.06 -30.44
N GLY A 30 40.04 -8.36 -30.23
CA GLY A 30 39.43 -7.45 -31.20
C GLY A 30 39.54 -5.99 -30.76
N THR A 31 40.56 -5.31 -31.25
CA THR A 31 40.80 -3.86 -31.18
C THR A 31 39.69 -3.09 -31.92
N ASN A 32 39.01 -2.15 -31.24
CA ASN A 32 38.13 -1.17 -31.86
C ASN A 32 38.93 0.07 -32.29
N PRO A 33 38.93 0.47 -33.58
CA PRO A 33 39.38 1.80 -33.98
C PRO A 33 38.24 2.83 -33.84
N THR A 34 38.63 3.98 -33.32
CA THR A 34 37.89 5.22 -33.22
C THR A 34 37.65 5.81 -34.62
N GLU A 35 36.41 5.81 -35.10
CA GLU A 35 36.02 6.61 -36.28
C GLU A 35 35.24 7.85 -35.84
N THR A 36 35.96 8.96 -35.85
CA THR A 36 35.46 10.33 -35.79
C THR A 36 34.85 10.69 -37.14
N GLY A 37 33.54 10.45 -37.31
CA GLY A 37 32.77 10.81 -38.49
C GLY A 37 31.89 12.03 -38.24
N THR A 38 32.37 13.22 -38.60
CA THR A 38 31.60 14.48 -38.62
C THR A 38 30.52 14.42 -39.70
N ARG A 39 29.31 13.99 -39.34
CA ARG A 39 28.15 13.99 -40.23
C ARG A 39 27.34 15.27 -40.04
N THR A 40 27.56 16.22 -40.94
CA THR A 40 26.74 17.42 -41.15
C THR A 40 25.29 17.01 -41.42
N ALA A 41 24.39 17.31 -40.49
CA ALA A 41 22.95 17.14 -40.68
C ALA A 41 22.36 18.41 -41.32
N PRO A 42 21.43 18.29 -42.29
CA PRO A 42 20.71 19.43 -42.85
C PRO A 42 19.73 20.01 -41.82
N ALA A 43 19.65 21.34 -41.81
CA ALA A 43 18.84 22.14 -40.90
C ALA A 43 17.37 21.68 -40.86
N PRO A 44 16.75 21.59 -39.66
CA PRO A 44 15.31 21.43 -39.58
C PRO A 44 14.64 22.72 -40.05
N SER A 45 13.84 22.59 -41.11
CA SER A 45 12.92 23.60 -41.61
C SER A 45 12.04 24.12 -40.47
N SER A 46 12.23 25.40 -40.14
CA SER A 46 11.44 26.19 -39.22
C SER A 46 10.04 26.42 -39.79
N ALA A 47 9.21 25.38 -39.81
CA ALA A 47 7.78 25.54 -40.00
C ALA A 47 7.20 26.16 -38.73
N HIS A 48 6.79 27.42 -38.87
CA HIS A 48 6.01 28.22 -37.95
C HIS A 48 5.04 27.40 -37.09
N ARG A 49 5.43 27.17 -35.83
CA ARG A 49 4.49 26.91 -34.76
C ARG A 49 4.10 28.27 -34.19
N THR A 50 3.02 28.83 -34.71
CA THR A 50 2.35 30.00 -34.14
C THR A 50 1.91 29.61 -32.73
N ALA A 51 2.76 29.92 -31.76
CA ALA A 51 2.42 29.92 -30.36
C ALA A 51 1.36 31.00 -30.15
N GLY A 52 0.09 30.59 -30.13
CA GLY A 52 -1.00 31.42 -29.64
C GLY A 52 -0.73 31.85 -28.20
N PRO A 53 -1.25 33.00 -27.77
CA PRO A 53 -0.91 33.59 -26.50
C PRO A 53 -1.42 32.72 -25.36
N GLY A 54 -0.48 32.04 -24.67
CA GLY A 54 -0.39 32.00 -23.20
C GLY A 54 -1.64 31.68 -22.39
N GLY A 55 -2.63 30.96 -22.94
CA GLY A 55 -3.69 30.37 -22.13
C GLY A 55 -3.03 29.41 -21.17
N SER A 56 -3.08 29.73 -19.87
CA SER A 56 -2.62 28.85 -18.81
C SER A 56 -3.12 27.45 -19.11
N SER A 57 -2.20 26.52 -19.34
CA SER A 57 -2.51 25.08 -19.46
C SER A 57 -2.91 24.57 -18.07
N GLU A 58 -3.96 25.14 -17.51
CA GLU A 58 -4.66 24.60 -16.37
C GLU A 58 -5.20 23.22 -16.71
N TYR A 59 -5.21 22.80 -17.98
CA TYR A 59 -5.65 21.49 -18.42
C TYR A 59 -4.53 20.46 -18.54
N GLY A 60 -3.26 20.87 -18.66
CA GLY A 60 -2.12 19.96 -18.82
C GLY A 60 -2.28 18.99 -20.01
N PRO A 61 -1.27 18.18 -20.34
CA PRO A 61 -1.37 17.17 -21.40
C PRO A 61 -2.08 15.90 -20.90
N LEU A 62 -3.14 16.03 -20.09
CA LEU A 62 -3.84 14.86 -19.56
C LEU A 62 -4.68 14.15 -20.63
N LEU A 63 -5.29 14.93 -21.51
CA LEU A 63 -6.04 14.47 -22.67
C LEU A 63 -5.63 15.31 -23.88
N PRO A 64 -5.64 14.77 -25.11
CA PRO A 64 -5.41 15.56 -26.31
C PRO A 64 -6.47 16.66 -26.41
N ALA A 65 -6.04 17.88 -26.74
CA ALA A 65 -6.96 18.99 -26.94
C ALA A 65 -7.88 18.66 -28.14
N PRO A 66 -9.21 18.59 -27.95
CA PRO A 66 -10.12 18.35 -29.06
C PRO A 66 -10.04 19.52 -30.04
N ARG A 67 -10.30 19.24 -31.32
CA ARG A 67 -10.53 20.32 -32.30
C ARG A 67 -11.78 21.08 -31.85
N ALA A 68 -11.73 22.41 -31.92
CA ALA A 68 -12.74 23.26 -31.28
C ALA A 68 -14.16 23.02 -31.83
N ASP A 69 -15.14 23.25 -30.97
CA ASP A 69 -16.58 23.30 -31.20
C ASP A 69 -17.32 22.05 -31.70
N ASP A 70 -16.68 20.87 -31.71
CA ASP A 70 -17.39 19.61 -32.01
C ASP A 70 -18.50 19.36 -30.96
N PRO A 71 -19.79 19.30 -31.36
CA PRO A 71 -20.89 19.07 -30.43
C PRO A 71 -20.91 17.59 -30.00
N VAL A 72 -20.96 17.35 -28.68
CA VAL A 72 -21.02 16.00 -28.11
C VAL A 72 -22.47 15.59 -27.82
N GLY A 73 -23.30 16.51 -27.32
CA GLY A 73 -24.70 16.23 -26.98
C GLY A 73 -25.27 17.26 -26.01
N HIS A 74 -26.59 17.48 -26.05
CA HIS A 74 -27.29 18.43 -25.17
C HIS A 74 -26.67 19.85 -25.07
N GLY A 75 -26.05 20.32 -26.16
CA GLY A 75 -25.38 21.63 -26.20
C GLY A 75 -24.01 21.67 -25.52
N TYR A 76 -23.44 20.53 -25.12
CA TYR A 76 -22.05 20.45 -24.67
C TYR A 76 -21.09 20.28 -25.85
N THR A 77 -19.94 20.94 -25.77
CA THR A 77 -18.83 20.78 -26.73
C THR A 77 -17.81 19.74 -26.24
N ALA A 78 -17.01 19.19 -27.16
CA ALA A 78 -15.93 18.26 -26.83
C ALA A 78 -14.93 18.89 -25.84
N PHE A 79 -14.65 20.18 -25.98
CA PHE A 79 -13.82 20.93 -25.05
C PHE A 79 -14.39 20.96 -23.62
N GLN A 80 -15.70 21.17 -23.46
CA GLN A 80 -16.35 21.16 -22.15
C GLN A 80 -16.32 19.78 -21.51
N ALA A 81 -16.53 18.71 -22.29
CA ALA A 81 -16.44 17.34 -21.79
C ALA A 81 -15.03 17.02 -21.26
N VAL A 82 -13.98 17.36 -22.02
CA VAL A 82 -12.58 17.20 -21.59
C VAL A 82 -12.29 18.01 -20.33
N ARG A 83 -12.75 19.27 -20.26
CA ARG A 83 -12.59 20.14 -19.08
C ARG A 83 -13.20 19.50 -17.82
N LEU A 84 -14.43 19.00 -17.92
CA LEU A 84 -15.13 18.36 -16.80
C LEU A 84 -14.44 17.05 -16.38
N ALA A 85 -13.95 16.26 -17.33
CA ALA A 85 -13.21 15.03 -17.06
C ALA A 85 -11.89 15.29 -16.32
N VAL A 86 -11.12 16.29 -16.76
CA VAL A 86 -9.87 16.70 -16.08
C VAL A 86 -10.16 17.21 -14.67
N TRP A 87 -11.23 17.99 -14.49
CA TRP A 87 -11.64 18.46 -13.16
C TRP A 87 -12.02 17.28 -12.25
N ALA A 88 -12.84 16.35 -12.75
CA ALA A 88 -13.22 15.14 -12.02
C ALA A 88 -11.99 14.31 -11.61
N ALA A 89 -11.02 14.12 -12.51
CA ALA A 89 -9.79 13.38 -12.25
C ALA A 89 -8.93 14.00 -11.14
N ARG A 90 -8.81 15.33 -11.12
CA ARG A 90 -8.03 16.08 -10.11
C ARG A 90 -8.66 16.06 -8.72
N GLU A 91 -9.96 16.25 -8.65
CA GLU A 91 -10.69 16.25 -7.37
C GLU A 91 -10.84 14.84 -6.77
N CYS A 92 -10.64 13.79 -7.58
CA CYS A 92 -10.69 12.39 -7.14
C CYS A 92 -9.41 11.97 -6.38
N ASN A 93 -9.24 12.49 -5.16
CA ASN A 93 -8.04 12.29 -4.32
C ASN A 93 -7.96 10.92 -3.62
N TRP A 94 -9.02 10.12 -3.61
CA TRP A 94 -9.04 8.81 -2.93
C TRP A 94 -8.49 7.65 -3.78
N VAL A 95 -8.09 7.91 -5.04
CA VAL A 95 -7.64 6.89 -6.01
C VAL A 95 -6.17 7.08 -6.39
N ASN A 96 -5.29 7.29 -5.41
CA ASN A 96 -3.89 7.67 -5.67
C ASN A 96 -3.06 6.64 -6.45
N ALA A 97 -3.49 5.38 -6.51
CA ALA A 97 -2.78 4.32 -7.24
C ALA A 97 -3.03 4.33 -8.77
N MET A 98 -3.96 5.14 -9.27
CA MET A 98 -4.27 5.25 -10.70
C MET A 98 -3.57 6.49 -11.28
N ALA A 99 -2.91 6.36 -12.43
CA ALA A 99 -2.27 7.47 -13.12
C ALA A 99 -3.29 8.56 -13.46
N MET A 100 -2.88 9.84 -13.36
CA MET A 100 -3.79 10.97 -13.56
C MET A 100 -4.39 11.01 -14.99
N THR A 101 -3.61 10.64 -16.00
CA THR A 101 -4.08 10.51 -17.40
C THR A 101 -5.20 9.49 -17.51
N HIS A 102 -4.99 8.28 -16.98
CA HIS A 102 -5.99 7.22 -16.97
C HIS A 102 -7.27 7.66 -16.23
N ARG A 103 -7.16 8.41 -15.11
CA ARG A 103 -8.36 8.96 -14.44
C ARG A 103 -9.15 9.90 -15.35
N ALA A 104 -8.46 10.77 -16.07
CA ALA A 104 -9.09 11.71 -16.99
C ALA A 104 -9.74 10.99 -18.18
N GLU A 105 -9.07 9.98 -18.75
CA GLU A 105 -9.61 9.13 -19.83
C GLU A 105 -10.89 8.40 -19.37
N THR A 106 -10.84 7.70 -18.23
CA THR A 106 -12.01 7.00 -17.67
C THR A 106 -13.17 7.95 -17.36
N ALA A 107 -12.88 9.15 -16.84
CA ALA A 107 -13.93 10.14 -16.59
C ALA A 107 -14.51 10.68 -17.90
N TRP A 108 -13.68 10.94 -18.90
CA TRP A 108 -14.10 11.43 -20.21
C TRP A 108 -15.01 10.43 -20.92
N GLU A 109 -14.62 9.16 -21.00
CA GLU A 109 -15.43 8.09 -21.59
C GLU A 109 -16.83 8.04 -20.94
N ALA A 110 -16.88 7.97 -19.61
CA ALA A 110 -18.14 7.89 -18.88
C ALA A 110 -19.02 9.15 -19.04
N ILE A 111 -18.41 10.34 -19.06
CA ILE A 111 -19.12 11.60 -19.30
C ILE A 111 -19.71 11.63 -20.72
N THR A 112 -18.93 11.24 -21.73
CA THR A 112 -19.40 11.23 -23.12
C THR A 112 -20.50 10.20 -23.34
N GLU A 113 -20.41 9.00 -22.75
CA GLU A 113 -21.45 7.98 -22.81
C GLU A 113 -22.75 8.45 -22.14
N HIS A 114 -22.65 9.10 -20.96
CA HIS A 114 -23.82 9.66 -20.27
C HIS A 114 -24.47 10.78 -21.08
N LEU A 115 -23.67 11.61 -21.76
CA LEU A 115 -24.19 12.66 -22.67
C LEU A 115 -24.92 12.11 -23.90
N GLN A 116 -24.64 10.88 -24.35
CA GLN A 116 -25.37 10.27 -25.47
C GLN A 116 -26.66 9.56 -25.03
N THR A 117 -26.73 9.17 -23.76
CA THR A 117 -27.82 8.32 -23.24
C THR A 117 -28.82 9.09 -22.38
N ALA A 118 -28.48 10.28 -21.90
CA ALA A 118 -29.37 11.11 -21.13
C ALA A 118 -30.56 11.60 -21.99
N PRO A 119 -31.81 11.55 -21.48
CA PRO A 119 -32.97 12.07 -22.20
C PRO A 119 -33.03 13.60 -22.19
N GLU A 120 -32.46 14.23 -21.17
CA GLU A 120 -32.45 15.68 -20.95
C GLU A 120 -31.02 16.16 -20.73
N ARG A 121 -30.79 17.48 -20.82
CA ARG A 121 -29.46 18.04 -20.63
C ARG A 121 -28.99 17.82 -19.17
N PRO A 122 -27.97 16.99 -18.92
CA PRO A 122 -27.48 16.77 -17.56
C PRO A 122 -26.77 18.04 -17.05
N ALA A 123 -26.83 18.25 -15.73
CA ALA A 123 -26.09 19.34 -15.09
C ALA A 123 -24.58 19.03 -15.05
N GLU A 124 -23.71 20.05 -15.05
CA GLU A 124 -22.25 19.84 -14.99
C GLU A 124 -21.83 19.03 -13.76
N THR A 125 -22.46 19.28 -12.60
CA THR A 125 -22.20 18.55 -11.35
C THR A 125 -22.55 17.07 -11.46
N GLU A 126 -23.56 16.73 -12.25
CA GLU A 126 -23.94 15.34 -12.51
C GLU A 126 -22.90 14.64 -13.38
N LEU A 127 -22.43 15.29 -14.45
CA LEU A 127 -21.36 14.77 -15.31
C LEU A 127 -20.09 14.48 -14.52
N ILE A 128 -19.71 15.36 -13.59
CA ILE A 128 -18.58 15.08 -12.71
C ILE A 128 -18.86 13.86 -11.81
N ALA A 129 -20.03 13.79 -11.18
CA ALA A 129 -20.38 12.66 -10.33
C ALA A 129 -20.32 11.32 -11.10
N VAL A 130 -20.73 11.31 -12.37
CA VAL A 130 -20.58 10.18 -13.30
C VAL A 130 -19.09 9.84 -13.49
N GLY A 131 -18.25 10.84 -13.80
CA GLY A 131 -16.80 10.65 -13.93
C GLY A 131 -16.14 10.07 -12.67
N TRP A 132 -16.48 10.58 -11.47
CA TRP A 132 -15.98 10.03 -10.21
C TRP A 132 -16.42 8.59 -9.96
N LYS A 133 -17.67 8.26 -10.29
CA LYS A 133 -18.21 6.89 -10.16
C LYS A 133 -17.46 5.93 -11.09
N ALA A 134 -17.16 6.34 -12.32
CA ALA A 134 -16.39 5.56 -13.28
C ALA A 134 -14.95 5.32 -12.80
N ILE A 135 -14.22 6.37 -12.41
CA ILE A 135 -12.86 6.26 -11.86
C ILE A 135 -12.83 5.30 -10.66
N LYS A 136 -13.78 5.43 -9.73
CA LYS A 136 -13.88 4.55 -8.56
C LYS A 136 -14.12 3.09 -8.97
N THR A 137 -15.01 2.86 -9.92
CA THR A 137 -15.35 1.51 -10.39
C THR A 137 -14.16 0.84 -11.07
N GLN A 138 -13.50 1.56 -11.98
CA GLN A 138 -12.28 1.08 -12.66
C GLN A 138 -11.18 0.78 -11.65
N HIS A 139 -10.95 1.66 -10.68
CA HIS A 139 -9.95 1.41 -9.64
C HIS A 139 -10.23 0.15 -8.81
N TYR A 140 -11.48 -0.07 -8.41
CA TYR A 140 -11.83 -1.30 -7.68
C TYR A 140 -11.74 -2.54 -8.56
N HIS A 141 -12.02 -2.39 -9.86
CA HIS A 141 -11.80 -3.45 -10.83
C HIS A 141 -10.31 -3.79 -10.94
N ASP A 142 -9.44 -2.80 -11.10
CA ASP A 142 -7.98 -2.97 -11.12
C ASP A 142 -7.45 -3.59 -9.83
N LEU A 143 -7.94 -3.17 -8.68
CA LEU A 143 -7.60 -3.81 -7.42
C LEU A 143 -8.06 -5.27 -7.41
N ARG A 144 -9.26 -5.57 -7.91
CA ARG A 144 -9.78 -6.95 -7.96
C ARG A 144 -8.98 -7.83 -8.92
N THR A 145 -8.67 -7.34 -10.11
CA THR A 145 -7.87 -8.08 -11.10
C THR A 145 -6.45 -8.30 -10.60
N ARG A 146 -5.87 -7.36 -9.83
CA ARG A 146 -4.59 -7.51 -9.12
C ARG A 146 -4.70 -8.26 -7.79
N GLY A 147 -5.86 -8.80 -7.45
CA GLY A 147 -6.08 -9.55 -6.23
C GLY A 147 -6.17 -8.75 -4.94
N LEU A 148 -6.12 -7.43 -4.96
CA LEU A 148 -6.17 -6.53 -3.80
C LEU A 148 -7.60 -6.20 -3.30
N ALA A 149 -8.63 -6.95 -3.71
CA ALA A 149 -10.04 -6.63 -3.44
C ALA A 149 -10.64 -7.14 -2.12
N GLY A 150 -9.81 -7.38 -1.09
CA GLY A 150 -10.28 -7.76 0.25
C GLY A 150 -10.71 -6.59 1.13
N ALA A 151 -11.47 -6.87 2.21
CA ALA A 151 -11.68 -5.92 3.30
C ALA A 151 -10.34 -5.43 3.88
N ASP A 152 -9.34 -6.30 3.88
CA ASP A 152 -7.94 -5.98 4.11
C ASP A 152 -7.24 -5.65 2.78
N LYS A 153 -7.40 -4.41 2.31
CA LYS A 153 -6.79 -3.87 1.07
C LYS A 153 -5.25 -3.94 1.00
N ALA A 154 -4.60 -4.41 2.06
CA ALA A 154 -3.15 -4.58 2.17
C ALA A 154 -2.67 -5.99 1.85
N LEU A 155 -3.57 -6.97 1.70
CA LEU A 155 -3.21 -8.36 1.44
C LEU A 155 -3.68 -8.73 0.04
N LEU A 156 -2.75 -9.19 -0.79
CA LEU A 156 -3.08 -9.92 -2.00
C LEU A 156 -4.00 -11.07 -1.61
N SER A 157 -5.14 -11.18 -2.29
CA SER A 157 -6.08 -12.26 -2.05
C SER A 157 -5.35 -13.57 -2.32
N ARG A 158 -5.52 -14.54 -1.41
CA ARG A 158 -4.92 -15.86 -1.54
C ARG A 158 -5.25 -16.51 -2.89
N ALA A 159 -6.43 -16.23 -3.43
CA ALA A 159 -6.86 -16.70 -4.74
C ALA A 159 -6.04 -16.11 -5.90
N PHE A 160 -5.67 -14.83 -5.82
CA PHE A 160 -4.83 -14.18 -6.83
C PHE A 160 -3.40 -14.70 -6.81
N VAL A 161 -2.80 -14.84 -5.63
CA VAL A 161 -1.46 -15.46 -5.50
C VAL A 161 -1.50 -16.86 -6.10
N ARG A 162 -2.44 -17.70 -5.67
CA ARG A 162 -2.63 -19.05 -6.19
C ARG A 162 -2.82 -19.09 -7.71
N TYR A 163 -3.58 -18.16 -8.28
CA TYR A 163 -3.76 -18.13 -9.73
C TYR A 163 -2.45 -17.87 -10.45
N TRP A 164 -1.68 -16.86 -10.04
CA TRP A 164 -0.44 -16.50 -10.71
C TRP A 164 0.73 -17.44 -10.42
N THR A 165 0.81 -18.03 -9.22
CA THR A 165 1.88 -18.95 -8.84
C THR A 165 1.60 -20.38 -9.28
N ASP A 166 0.35 -20.85 -9.14
CA ASP A 166 0.05 -22.28 -9.27
C ASP A 166 -0.69 -22.62 -10.58
N LEU A 167 -1.58 -21.74 -11.04
CA LEU A 167 -2.45 -22.02 -12.21
C LEU A 167 -1.98 -21.37 -13.52
N SER A 168 -1.27 -20.24 -13.44
CA SER A 168 -0.77 -19.50 -14.60
C SER A 168 0.62 -19.96 -15.02
N ALA A 169 1.33 -20.66 -14.14
CA ALA A 169 2.54 -21.38 -14.49
C ALA A 169 2.15 -22.57 -15.38
N PRO A 170 2.59 -22.63 -16.66
CA PRO A 170 2.19 -23.67 -17.62
C PRO A 170 2.47 -25.11 -17.13
N THR A 171 3.41 -25.23 -16.21
CA THR A 171 3.67 -26.39 -15.36
C THR A 171 4.01 -25.84 -13.98
N GLY A 172 3.47 -26.43 -12.91
CA GLY A 172 3.96 -26.18 -11.55
C GLY A 172 5.41 -26.66 -11.46
N GLY A 173 6.34 -25.81 -11.87
CA GLY A 173 7.74 -26.18 -12.05
C GLY A 173 8.38 -26.51 -10.71
N HIS A 174 9.22 -27.54 -10.69
CA HIS A 174 10.10 -27.81 -9.54
C HIS A 174 11.18 -26.74 -9.36
N GLU A 175 11.22 -25.74 -10.23
CA GLU A 175 12.22 -24.67 -10.28
C GLU A 175 12.27 -23.90 -8.97
N ASP A 176 11.14 -23.41 -8.45
CA ASP A 176 11.10 -22.70 -7.16
C ASP A 176 11.65 -23.55 -6.02
N ALA A 177 11.26 -24.82 -5.95
CA ALA A 177 11.75 -25.75 -4.93
C ALA A 177 13.26 -26.06 -5.09
N ILE A 178 13.77 -26.11 -6.32
CA ILE A 178 15.19 -26.32 -6.61
C ILE A 178 15.98 -25.07 -6.23
N VAL A 179 15.50 -23.88 -6.63
CA VAL A 179 16.10 -22.58 -6.31
C VAL A 179 16.14 -22.38 -4.80
N ASP A 180 15.03 -22.63 -4.09
CA ASP A 180 14.97 -22.51 -2.63
C ASP A 180 15.94 -23.47 -1.93
N ARG A 181 16.03 -24.73 -2.40
CA ARG A 181 16.98 -25.71 -1.83
C ARG A 181 18.43 -25.29 -2.08
N LEU A 182 18.74 -24.81 -3.28
CA LEU A 182 20.09 -24.39 -3.64
C LEU A 182 20.50 -23.14 -2.86
N ALA A 183 19.63 -22.12 -2.81
CA ALA A 183 19.83 -20.91 -2.04
C ALA A 183 20.00 -21.22 -0.55
N LEU A 184 19.14 -22.08 0.02
CA LEU A 184 19.26 -22.54 1.39
C LEU A 184 20.63 -23.19 1.63
N ALA A 185 21.09 -24.10 0.76
CA ALA A 185 22.39 -24.75 0.91
C ALA A 185 23.56 -23.77 0.89
N GLN A 186 23.55 -22.80 -0.03
CA GLN A 186 24.58 -21.76 -0.13
C GLN A 186 24.60 -20.85 1.10
N ILE A 187 23.45 -20.34 1.52
CA ILE A 187 23.31 -19.49 2.71
C ILE A 187 23.73 -20.26 3.95
N TRP A 188 23.31 -21.53 4.08
CA TRP A 188 23.63 -22.36 5.22
C TRP A 188 25.14 -22.63 5.35
N ALA A 189 25.88 -22.71 4.24
CA ALA A 189 27.33 -22.86 4.29
C ALA A 189 28.02 -21.63 4.91
N VAL A 190 27.56 -20.42 4.58
CA VAL A 190 28.14 -19.14 5.01
C VAL A 190 27.61 -18.66 6.37
N LEU A 191 26.44 -19.15 6.79
CA LEU A 191 25.80 -18.73 8.03
C LEU A 191 26.63 -19.12 9.27
N ARG A 192 26.79 -18.18 10.21
CA ARG A 192 27.54 -18.40 11.45
C ARG A 192 27.05 -19.66 12.19
N PRO A 193 27.94 -20.52 12.73
CA PRO A 193 27.54 -21.78 13.37
C PRO A 193 26.49 -21.61 14.49
N GLY A 194 26.59 -20.55 15.29
CA GLY A 194 25.61 -20.26 16.34
C GLY A 194 24.21 -19.93 15.80
N HIS A 195 24.11 -19.26 14.64
CA HIS A 195 22.83 -18.98 13.99
C HIS A 195 22.22 -20.26 13.41
N ARG A 196 23.04 -21.13 12.81
CA ARG A 196 22.60 -22.46 12.32
C ARG A 196 21.98 -23.28 13.45
N LYS A 197 22.68 -23.40 14.59
CA LYS A 197 22.17 -24.15 15.77
C LYS A 197 20.80 -23.65 16.24
N VAL A 198 20.59 -22.33 16.30
CA VAL A 198 19.31 -21.75 16.70
C VAL A 198 18.19 -22.05 15.70
N LEU A 199 18.47 -21.95 14.39
CA LEU A 199 17.50 -22.25 13.34
C LEU A 199 17.18 -23.76 13.26
N THR A 200 18.19 -24.63 13.38
CA THR A 200 18.02 -26.09 13.43
C THR A 200 17.17 -26.51 14.62
N ALA A 201 17.48 -26.03 15.82
CA ALA A 201 16.71 -26.37 17.03
C ALA A 201 15.23 -25.96 16.89
N LEU A 202 14.96 -24.81 16.24
CA LEU A 202 13.59 -24.39 15.96
C LEU A 202 12.91 -25.27 14.90
N ALA A 203 13.63 -25.69 13.86
CA ALA A 203 13.11 -26.57 12.82
C ALA A 203 12.79 -27.97 13.34
N GLU A 204 13.57 -28.49 14.29
CA GLU A 204 13.37 -29.82 14.89
C GLU A 204 12.21 -29.86 15.88
N THR A 205 11.99 -28.77 16.63
CA THR A 205 11.00 -28.75 17.72
C THR A 205 9.69 -28.06 17.36
N GLU A 206 9.68 -27.24 16.30
CA GLU A 206 8.57 -26.37 15.87
C GLU A 206 8.04 -25.39 16.95
N ASP A 207 8.65 -25.38 18.14
CA ASP A 207 8.28 -24.57 19.30
C ASP A 207 9.51 -23.84 19.87
N ARG A 208 9.40 -22.52 20.04
CA ARG A 208 10.52 -21.68 20.51
C ARG A 208 10.97 -21.98 21.93
N HIS A 209 10.04 -22.35 22.81
CA HIS A 209 10.34 -22.66 24.19
C HIS A 209 11.10 -23.98 24.26
N CYS A 210 10.64 -25.00 23.54
CA CYS A 210 11.34 -26.29 23.42
C CYS A 210 12.73 -26.12 22.78
N ALA A 211 12.84 -25.35 21.70
CA ALA A 211 14.13 -25.04 21.06
C ALA A 211 15.10 -24.31 22.01
N GLY A 212 14.60 -23.36 22.80
CA GLY A 212 15.38 -22.66 23.82
C GLY A 212 15.91 -23.60 24.89
N GLN A 213 15.05 -24.49 25.40
CA GLN A 213 15.44 -25.51 26.39
C GLN A 213 16.49 -26.48 25.83
N ALA A 214 16.33 -26.96 24.60
CA ALA A 214 17.29 -27.85 23.95
C ALA A 214 18.69 -27.23 23.82
N LEU A 215 18.77 -25.90 23.69
CA LEU A 215 20.02 -25.14 23.63
C LEU A 215 20.49 -24.60 25.00
N GLY A 216 19.77 -24.89 26.09
CA GLY A 216 20.08 -24.35 27.42
C GLY A 216 19.95 -22.83 27.51
N MET A 217 19.07 -22.21 26.72
CA MET A 217 18.87 -20.77 26.68
C MET A 217 17.58 -20.34 27.39
N ASP A 218 17.63 -19.21 28.09
CA ASP A 218 16.44 -18.52 28.58
C ASP A 218 15.52 -18.10 27.40
N PRO A 219 14.18 -18.12 27.52
CA PRO A 219 13.27 -17.76 26.44
C PRO A 219 13.51 -16.38 25.81
N THR A 220 13.92 -15.39 26.62
CA THR A 220 14.24 -14.05 26.12
C THR A 220 15.56 -14.03 25.36
N ALA A 221 16.55 -14.79 25.83
CA ALA A 221 17.83 -14.97 25.16
C ALA A 221 17.65 -15.69 23.81
N PHE A 222 16.85 -16.77 23.78
CA PHE A 222 16.52 -17.49 22.55
C PHE A 222 15.80 -16.59 21.54
N THR A 223 14.81 -15.80 21.98
CA THR A 223 14.09 -14.86 21.09
C THR A 223 15.05 -13.83 20.45
N ARG A 224 16.00 -13.29 21.22
CA ARG A 224 17.03 -12.37 20.70
C ARG A 224 17.99 -13.08 19.74
N ALA A 225 18.41 -14.30 20.06
CA ALA A 225 19.29 -15.11 19.22
C ALA A 225 18.61 -15.44 17.88
N LEU A 226 17.34 -15.87 17.91
CA LEU A 226 16.52 -16.14 16.73
C LEU A 226 16.34 -14.90 15.86
N GLY A 227 16.05 -13.74 16.47
CA GLY A 227 15.96 -12.46 15.75
C GLY A 227 17.25 -12.09 15.01
N ARG A 228 18.42 -12.33 15.63
CA ARG A 228 19.73 -12.11 14.97
C ARG A 228 20.01 -13.13 13.86
N ALA A 229 19.72 -14.41 14.12
CA ALA A 229 19.89 -15.48 13.14
C ALA A 229 19.05 -15.22 11.88
N ARG A 230 17.79 -14.81 12.03
CA ARG A 230 16.89 -14.45 10.92
C ARG A 230 17.35 -13.24 10.14
N LYS A 231 17.80 -12.18 10.82
CA LYS A 231 18.36 -11.01 10.14
C LYS A 231 19.58 -11.37 9.30
N ALA A 232 20.47 -12.22 9.83
CA ALA A 232 21.63 -12.68 9.09
C ALA A 232 21.25 -13.56 7.89
N PHE A 233 20.34 -14.51 8.07
CA PHE A 233 19.82 -15.34 6.97
C PHE A 233 19.17 -14.48 5.88
N TYR A 234 18.32 -13.54 6.28
CA TYR A 234 17.60 -12.66 5.36
C TYR A 234 18.52 -11.70 4.60
N ALA A 235 19.60 -11.23 5.23
CA ALA A 235 20.60 -10.41 4.57
C ALA A 235 21.34 -11.19 3.48
N LEU A 236 21.67 -12.47 3.72
CA LEU A 236 22.29 -13.34 2.71
C LEU A 236 21.30 -13.74 1.60
N TRP A 237 20.02 -13.93 1.94
CA TRP A 237 18.96 -14.21 0.96
C TRP A 237 18.79 -13.09 -0.07
N HIS A 238 19.00 -11.85 0.34
CA HIS A 238 18.89 -10.66 -0.51
C HIS A 238 20.25 -10.05 -0.87
N GLU A 239 21.33 -10.82 -0.82
CA GLU A 239 22.64 -10.33 -1.22
C GLU A 239 22.61 -9.88 -2.69
N GLY A 240 22.90 -8.61 -2.95
CA GLY A 240 22.81 -7.99 -4.29
C GLY A 240 21.59 -7.08 -4.50
N GLU A 241 20.61 -7.10 -3.60
CA GLU A 241 19.43 -6.23 -3.64
C GLU A 241 19.32 -5.37 -2.37
N ALA A 242 18.59 -4.25 -2.44
CA ALA A 242 18.20 -3.55 -1.23
C ALA A 242 17.14 -4.40 -0.50
N PRO A 243 17.44 -4.97 0.68
CA PRO A 243 16.56 -5.94 1.31
C PRO A 243 15.22 -5.29 1.62
N ALA A 244 14.13 -5.98 1.24
CA ALA A 244 12.80 -5.55 1.63
C ALA A 244 12.67 -5.55 3.17
N ARG A 245 11.73 -4.77 3.70
CA ARG A 245 11.48 -4.79 5.14
C ARG A 245 11.02 -6.19 5.54
N MET A 246 11.79 -6.87 6.41
CA MET A 246 11.51 -8.23 6.90
C MET A 246 10.01 -8.42 7.17
N TRP A 247 9.41 -9.42 6.52
CA TRP A 247 7.97 -9.66 6.53
C TRP A 247 7.47 -10.08 7.92
N GLY A 248 7.10 -9.09 8.72
CA GLY A 248 6.42 -9.26 9.99
C GLY A 248 7.23 -9.97 11.08
N ALA A 249 6.68 -9.95 12.30
CA ALA A 249 7.09 -10.91 13.32
C ALA A 249 6.40 -12.24 13.04
N ASP A 250 7.11 -13.35 13.20
CA ASP A 250 6.54 -14.70 13.29
C ASP A 250 5.19 -14.66 13.98
N ARG A 251 4.17 -15.04 13.24
CA ARG A 251 2.86 -15.31 13.80
C ARG A 251 2.83 -16.81 14.03
N THR A 252 2.84 -17.23 15.30
CA THR A 252 2.58 -18.63 15.67
C THR A 252 1.29 -19.08 14.97
N GLY A 253 1.35 -20.20 14.24
CA GLY A 253 0.33 -20.64 13.27
C GLY A 253 -1.11 -20.69 13.80
N GLU A 254 -1.31 -20.76 15.12
CA GLU A 254 -2.64 -20.80 15.74
C GLU A 254 -3.38 -19.46 15.84
N ARG A 255 -2.74 -18.33 15.54
CA ARG A 255 -3.36 -17.02 15.74
C ARG A 255 -3.32 -16.14 14.50
N HIS A 256 -4.08 -16.56 13.49
CA HIS A 256 -4.88 -15.59 12.75
C HIS A 256 -5.87 -14.95 13.74
N GLN A 257 -5.38 -14.01 14.55
CA GLN A 257 -6.26 -13.04 15.15
C GLN A 257 -6.82 -12.22 14.00
N ASN A 258 -7.95 -12.70 13.46
CA ASN A 258 -8.86 -11.92 12.64
C ASN A 258 -8.85 -10.50 13.22
N VAL A 259 -8.68 -9.47 12.39
CA VAL A 259 -8.72 -8.07 12.87
C VAL A 259 -9.99 -7.84 13.71
N MET A 260 -11.08 -8.53 13.37
CA MET A 260 -12.31 -8.57 14.16
C MET A 260 -12.19 -9.24 15.53
N TYR A 261 -11.32 -10.23 15.70
CA TYR A 261 -10.97 -10.78 17.02
C TYR A 261 -10.21 -9.76 17.86
N LEU A 262 -9.24 -9.04 17.29
CA LEU A 262 -8.53 -7.95 17.99
C LEU A 262 -9.48 -6.80 18.36
N VAL A 263 -10.38 -6.41 17.45
CA VAL A 263 -11.43 -5.42 17.70
C VAL A 263 -12.40 -5.91 18.78
N ARG A 264 -12.86 -7.17 18.72
CA ARG A 264 -13.70 -7.79 19.77
C ARG A 264 -12.98 -7.86 21.11
N LEU A 265 -11.69 -8.19 21.12
CA LEU A 265 -10.88 -8.24 22.34
C LEU A 265 -10.71 -6.85 22.94
N ARG A 266 -10.47 -5.81 22.11
CA ARG A 266 -10.45 -4.40 22.53
C ARG A 266 -11.80 -3.96 23.07
N GLY A 267 -12.90 -4.32 22.39
CA GLY A 267 -14.26 -4.05 22.85
C GLY A 267 -14.58 -4.73 24.19
N ARG A 268 -14.19 -6.00 24.37
CA ARG A 268 -14.35 -6.75 25.62
C ARG A 268 -13.55 -6.11 26.76
N LYS A 269 -12.30 -5.72 26.51
CA LYS A 269 -11.48 -4.98 27.49
C LYS A 269 -12.07 -3.60 27.82
N ALA A 270 -12.60 -2.89 26.84
CA ALA A 270 -13.27 -1.60 27.06
C ALA A 270 -14.54 -1.75 27.93
N ARG A 271 -15.36 -2.78 27.67
CA ARG A 271 -16.54 -3.10 28.48
C ARG A 271 -16.16 -3.52 29.91
N ALA A 272 -15.12 -4.34 30.07
CA ALA A 272 -14.61 -4.74 31.37
C ALA A 272 -14.12 -3.53 32.18
N ARG A 273 -13.38 -2.59 31.56
CA ARG A 273 -12.96 -1.32 32.19
C ARG A 273 -14.16 -0.46 32.59
N LYS A 274 -15.18 -0.35 31.72
CA LYS A 274 -16.42 0.37 32.02
C LYS A 274 -17.17 -0.26 33.20
N ALA A 275 -17.25 -1.59 33.26
CA ALA A 275 -17.86 -2.31 34.38
C ALA A 275 -17.08 -2.12 35.70
N GLN A 276 -15.75 -1.97 35.61
CA GLN A 276 -14.89 -1.65 36.74
C GLN A 276 -14.91 -0.16 37.12
N GLY A 277 -15.73 0.68 36.48
CA GLY A 277 -15.78 2.12 36.72
C GLY A 277 -14.52 2.87 36.27
N ILE A 278 -13.59 2.21 35.58
CA ILE A 278 -12.37 2.83 35.06
C ILE A 278 -12.75 3.61 33.81
N ALA A 279 -12.92 4.92 33.95
CA ALA A 279 -13.12 5.84 32.84
C ALA A 279 -12.03 5.60 31.77
N ALA A 280 -12.45 5.46 30.51
CA ALA A 280 -11.52 5.31 29.41
C ALA A 280 -10.57 6.51 29.41
N ARG A 281 -9.27 6.28 29.60
CA ARG A 281 -8.27 7.32 29.39
C ARG A 281 -8.45 7.81 27.95
N PRO A 282 -8.64 9.12 27.72
CA PRO A 282 -8.77 9.64 26.36
C PRO A 282 -7.56 9.17 25.56
N LEU A 283 -7.82 8.53 24.42
CA LEU A 283 -6.79 8.16 23.46
C LEU A 283 -6.31 9.47 22.82
N GLY A 284 -5.31 10.08 23.45
CA GLY A 284 -4.72 11.34 23.05
C GLY A 284 -3.64 11.74 24.03
N ARG A 285 -2.68 12.54 23.56
CA ARG A 285 -1.74 13.23 24.45
C ARG A 285 -2.57 14.04 25.45
N ALA A 286 -2.24 13.96 26.74
CA ALA A 286 -2.92 14.78 27.74
C ALA A 286 -2.93 16.24 27.27
N PRO A 287 -4.07 16.96 27.40
CA PRO A 287 -4.11 18.36 27.03
C PRO A 287 -2.96 19.11 27.70
N ILE A 288 -2.19 19.87 26.93
CA ILE A 288 -1.13 20.72 27.48
C ILE A 288 -1.82 21.66 28.46
N ASP A 289 -1.40 21.64 29.72
CA ASP A 289 -1.93 22.58 30.71
C ASP A 289 -1.38 23.98 30.42
N LEU A 290 -2.28 24.94 30.22
CA LEU A 290 -1.93 26.33 29.95
C LEU A 290 -1.95 27.18 31.24
N GLY A 291 -2.26 26.57 32.40
CA GLY A 291 -2.46 27.27 33.66
C GLY A 291 -3.70 28.19 33.67
N VAL A 292 -4.51 28.17 32.61
CA VAL A 292 -5.68 29.04 32.44
C VAL A 292 -6.88 28.25 31.93
N ALA A 293 -8.05 28.53 32.50
CA ALA A 293 -9.32 27.91 32.14
C ALA A 293 -9.78 28.34 30.73
N ASN A 294 -10.47 27.44 30.02
CA ASN A 294 -10.93 27.70 28.65
C ASN A 294 -11.92 28.88 28.55
N ALA A 295 -12.69 29.15 29.61
CA ALA A 295 -13.60 30.30 29.68
C ALA A 295 -12.85 31.63 29.60
N VAL A 296 -11.72 31.75 30.29
CA VAL A 296 -10.88 32.96 30.27
C VAL A 296 -10.28 33.19 28.88
N LEU A 297 -9.87 32.12 28.20
CA LEU A 297 -9.39 32.20 26.81
C LEU A 297 -10.48 32.69 25.85
N LEU A 298 -11.72 32.22 26.05
CA LEU A 298 -12.88 32.68 25.28
C LEU A 298 -13.16 34.16 25.54
N ASP A 299 -13.15 34.60 26.80
CA ASP A 299 -13.47 35.99 27.17
C ASP A 299 -12.41 36.97 26.63
N ARG A 300 -11.12 36.63 26.68
CA ARG A 300 -10.05 37.42 26.05
C ARG A 300 -10.21 37.51 24.53
N HIS A 301 -10.62 36.41 23.90
CA HIS A 301 -10.88 36.42 22.46
C HIS A 301 -12.09 37.28 22.09
N VAL A 302 -13.17 37.23 22.88
CA VAL A 302 -14.34 38.10 22.72
C VAL A 302 -13.98 39.57 22.94
N ALA A 303 -13.02 39.86 23.83
CA ALA A 303 -12.45 41.19 24.02
C ALA A 303 -11.54 41.67 22.86
N GLY A 304 -11.41 40.89 21.78
CA GLY A 304 -10.71 41.28 20.56
C GLY A 304 -9.28 40.75 20.43
N GLU A 305 -8.78 39.96 21.39
CA GLU A 305 -7.46 39.34 21.23
C GLU A 305 -7.47 38.28 20.11
N SER A 306 -6.53 38.39 19.18
CA SER A 306 -6.39 37.42 18.10
C SER A 306 -5.87 36.07 18.63
N TYR A 307 -6.26 34.98 17.97
CA TYR A 307 -5.77 33.63 18.30
C TYR A 307 -4.22 33.55 18.33
N GLY A 308 -3.53 34.31 17.46
CA GLY A 308 -2.07 34.36 17.41
C GLY A 308 -1.43 35.13 18.57
N ALA A 309 -2.12 36.14 19.12
CA ALA A 309 -1.67 36.83 20.33
C ALA A 309 -1.76 35.90 21.55
N LEU A 310 -2.89 35.21 21.71
CA LEU A 310 -3.09 34.22 22.78
C LEU A 310 -2.09 33.06 22.67
N ALA A 311 -1.89 32.52 21.47
CA ALA A 311 -0.93 31.43 21.23
C ALA A 311 0.50 31.81 21.66
N ARG A 312 0.95 33.02 21.30
CA ARG A 312 2.25 33.55 21.73
C ARG A 312 2.32 33.77 23.23
N ALA A 313 1.28 34.33 23.85
CA ALA A 313 1.23 34.58 25.29
C ALA A 313 1.34 33.30 26.13
N PHE A 314 0.78 32.19 25.64
CA PHE A 314 0.79 30.89 26.34
C PHE A 314 1.85 29.90 25.83
N GLY A 315 2.71 30.30 24.87
CA GLY A 315 3.76 29.44 24.33
C GLY A 315 3.25 28.17 23.64
N VAL A 316 2.07 28.23 23.00
CA VAL A 316 1.45 27.07 22.32
C VAL A 316 1.08 27.38 20.88
N SER A 317 0.70 26.34 20.12
CA SER A 317 0.25 26.52 18.75
C SER A 317 -1.10 27.24 18.68
N ARG A 318 -1.32 27.97 17.58
CA ARG A 318 -2.59 28.64 17.27
C ARG A 318 -3.78 27.66 17.30
N ASP A 319 -3.61 26.46 16.77
CA ASP A 319 -4.67 25.45 16.70
C ASP A 319 -5.10 24.98 18.10
N THR A 320 -4.16 24.88 19.04
CA THR A 320 -4.48 24.54 20.44
C THR A 320 -5.41 25.57 21.08
N ILE A 321 -5.22 26.85 20.76
CA ILE A 321 -6.08 27.94 21.24
C ILE A 321 -7.46 27.90 20.56
N ILE A 322 -7.51 27.67 19.24
CA ILE A 322 -8.76 27.55 18.48
C ILE A 322 -9.62 26.41 19.04
N ASP A 323 -9.04 25.24 19.23
CA ASP A 323 -9.73 24.07 19.78
C ASP A 323 -10.29 24.35 21.18
N ARG A 324 -9.51 25.00 22.06
CA ARG A 324 -9.93 25.32 23.43
C ARG A 324 -11.07 26.34 23.47
N ILE A 325 -10.99 27.39 22.65
CA ILE A 325 -12.05 28.40 22.53
C ILE A 325 -13.33 27.77 21.97
N THR A 326 -13.20 26.87 20.99
CA THR A 326 -14.35 26.15 20.42
C THR A 326 -15.04 25.30 21.48
N ARG A 327 -14.28 24.53 22.27
CA ARG A 327 -14.83 23.76 23.40
C ARG A 327 -15.50 24.66 24.44
N ALA A 328 -14.92 25.81 24.75
CA ALA A 328 -15.51 26.79 25.67
C ALA A 328 -16.85 27.34 25.17
N ARG A 329 -16.97 27.60 23.85
CA ARG A 329 -18.23 28.03 23.23
C ARG A 329 -19.29 26.95 23.37
N THR A 330 -18.97 25.70 23.00
CA THR A 330 -19.91 24.58 23.12
C THR A 330 -20.38 24.38 24.55
N GLN A 331 -19.48 24.50 25.53
CA GLN A 331 -19.83 24.41 26.95
C GLN A 331 -20.77 25.54 27.39
N ARG A 332 -20.45 26.80 27.02
CA ARG A 332 -21.29 27.97 27.35
C ARG A 332 -22.68 27.87 26.72
N THR A 333 -22.78 27.34 25.49
CA THR A 333 -24.07 27.06 24.85
C THR A 333 -24.84 25.98 25.62
N ALA A 334 -24.21 24.85 25.95
CA ALA A 334 -24.84 23.77 26.71
C ALA A 334 -25.34 24.24 28.09
N ASP A 335 -24.54 25.03 28.82
CA ASP A 335 -24.89 25.60 30.12
C ASP A 335 -26.06 26.60 30.00
N SER A 336 -26.11 27.38 28.91
CA SER A 336 -27.23 28.29 28.62
C SER A 336 -28.53 27.54 28.32
N THR A 337 -28.47 26.47 27.53
CA THR A 337 -29.62 25.62 27.21
C THR A 337 -30.15 24.91 28.45
N ALA A 338 -29.26 24.40 29.30
CA ALA A 338 -29.64 23.77 30.58
C ALA A 338 -30.33 24.76 31.54
N ARG A 339 -29.93 26.04 31.51
CA ARG A 339 -30.54 27.08 32.36
C ARG A 339 -31.91 27.54 31.86
N THR A 340 -32.11 27.63 30.55
CA THR A 340 -33.39 28.04 29.95
C THR A 340 -34.41 26.89 29.87
N GLY A 341 -33.95 25.64 29.82
CA GLY A 341 -34.81 24.45 29.74
C GLY A 341 -35.44 23.98 31.05
N ALA A 342 -35.29 24.73 32.14
CA ALA A 342 -36.02 24.43 33.38
C ALA A 342 -37.51 24.75 33.16
N PRO A 343 -38.42 23.76 33.30
CA PRO A 343 -39.85 23.99 33.05
C PRO A 343 -40.38 25.06 34.01
N PRO A 344 -41.23 26.00 33.53
CA PRO A 344 -41.90 26.95 34.41
C PRO A 344 -42.71 26.15 35.45
N ARG A 345 -42.53 26.51 36.72
CA ARG A 345 -43.23 25.87 37.86
C ARG A 345 -44.69 26.25 37.91
#